data_AF-A0A0G1KB39-F1
#
_entry.id   AF-A0A0G1KB39-F1
#
_cell.length_a   1.000
_cell.length_b   1.000
_cell.length_c   1.000
_cell.angle_alpha   90.00
_cell.angle_beta   90.00
_cell.angle_gamma   90.00
#
_symmetry.space_group_name_H-M   'P 1'
#
loop_
_entity.id
_entity.type
_entity.pdbx_description
1 polymer ?
#
loop_
_entity_poly.entity_id
_entity_poly.type
_entity_poly.pdbx_seq_one_letter_code
_entity_poly.pdbx_strand_id
1 'polypeptide(L)'
;MTATSGGGFCLMTEGISLAGMAEIPIVVVLGMRPGPSTGMPTWSEQGDLQFALHSGHGDFPRIVLAAGDGEEAFRLTKEAFYLAEKYRTPVILITDKNLSEN
;
A
#
# COMPACT_ATOMS: atom_id res chain seq x y z
N MET A 1 -10.42 4.04 -3.14
CA MET A 1 -8.96 4.23 -2.98
C MET A 1 -8.70 5.15 -1.81
N THR A 2 -7.60 4.93 -1.09
CA THR A 2 -7.05 5.88 -0.12
C THR A 2 -5.52 5.92 -0.24
N ALA A 3 -4.88 6.93 0.33
CA ALA A 3 -3.43 7.06 0.36
C ALA A 3 -2.96 7.36 1.78
N THR A 4 -1.85 6.76 2.19
CA THR A 4 -1.28 6.93 3.52
C THR A 4 0.23 6.65 3.51
N SER A 5 0.84 6.66 4.70
CA SER A 5 2.24 6.29 4.94
C SER A 5 2.31 5.34 6.14
N GLY A 6 3.49 4.82 6.50
CA GLY A 6 3.66 3.71 7.46
C GLY A 6 2.80 3.82 8.72
N GLY A 7 2.83 4.96 9.43
CA GLY A 7 2.02 5.15 10.64
C GLY A 7 0.50 5.11 10.43
N GLY A 8 0.00 5.64 9.32
CA GLY A 8 -1.43 5.56 9.00
C GLY A 8 -1.81 4.17 8.47
N PHE A 9 -0.91 3.52 7.74
CA PHE A 9 -1.09 2.14 7.28
C PHE A 9 -1.20 1.16 8.47
N CYS A 10 -0.43 1.37 9.54
CA CYS A 10 -0.60 0.66 10.82
C CYS A 10 -2.02 0.69 11.35
N LEU A 11 -2.68 1.85 11.32
CA LEU A 11 -4.06 2.01 11.77
C LEU A 11 -5.08 1.35 10.83
N MET A 12 -4.74 1.17 9.55
CA MET A 12 -5.62 0.58 8.55
C MET A 12 -5.60 -0.96 8.55
N THR A 13 -4.68 -1.60 9.26
CA THR A 13 -4.46 -3.07 9.20
C THR A 13 -5.73 -3.90 9.53
N GLU A 14 -6.55 -3.45 10.47
CA GLU A 14 -7.84 -4.10 10.77
C GLU A 14 -8.81 -3.99 9.59
N GLY A 15 -8.93 -2.79 8.99
CA GLY A 15 -9.77 -2.56 7.81
C GLY A 15 -9.30 -3.35 6.58
N ILE A 16 -7.99 -3.53 6.41
CA ILE A 16 -7.42 -4.38 5.35
C ILE A 16 -7.80 -5.84 5.57
N SER A 17 -7.77 -6.31 6.83
CA SER A 17 -8.20 -7.67 7.19
C SER A 17 -9.68 -7.89 6.88
N LEU A 18 -10.52 -6.91 7.23
CA LEU A 18 -11.95 -6.92 6.89
C LEU A 18 -12.18 -6.95 5.38
N ALA A 19 -11.46 -6.11 4.61
CA ALA A 19 -11.61 -6.06 3.16
C ALA A 19 -11.16 -7.37 2.49
N GLY A 20 -10.10 -8.01 2.99
CA GLY A 20 -9.68 -9.33 2.55
C GLY A 20 -10.74 -10.41 2.83
N MET A 21 -11.29 -10.44 4.05
CA MET A 21 -12.30 -11.42 4.43
C MET A 21 -13.63 -11.24 3.69
N ALA A 22 -14.04 -10.00 3.46
CA ALA A 22 -15.32 -9.67 2.83
C ALA A 22 -15.24 -9.56 1.29
N GLU A 23 -14.10 -9.91 0.69
CA GLU A 23 -13.85 -9.83 -0.76
C GLU A 23 -14.18 -8.43 -1.34
N ILE A 24 -13.80 -7.39 -0.59
CA ILE A 24 -14.05 -5.99 -0.94
C ILE A 24 -12.84 -5.43 -1.70
N PRO A 25 -13.01 -5.01 -2.96
CA PRO A 25 -11.93 -4.42 -3.74
C PRO A 25 -11.58 -3.05 -3.16
N ILE A 26 -10.33 -2.90 -2.70
CA ILE A 26 -9.77 -1.63 -2.25
C ILE A 26 -8.36 -1.45 -2.79
N VAL A 27 -7.99 -0.20 -3.08
CA VAL A 27 -6.62 0.18 -3.43
C VAL A 27 -6.10 1.15 -2.37
N VAL A 28 -4.97 0.83 -1.77
CA VAL A 28 -4.28 1.64 -0.77
C VAL A 28 -2.91 2.02 -1.30
N VAL A 29 -2.63 3.31 -1.42
CA VAL A 29 -1.27 3.79 -1.72
C VAL A 29 -0.49 3.90 -0.42
N LEU A 30 0.65 3.21 -0.34
CA LEU A 30 1.58 3.28 0.78
C LEU A 30 2.82 4.06 0.33
N GLY A 31 2.83 5.36 0.64
CA GLY A 31 4.00 6.22 0.45
C GLY A 31 4.99 6.02 1.59
N MET A 32 6.02 5.23 1.34
CA MET A 32 7.01 4.88 2.35
C MET A 32 7.90 6.08 2.69
N ARG A 33 8.16 6.21 3.99
CA ARG A 33 9.06 7.19 4.59
C ARG A 33 9.65 6.57 5.85
N PRO A 34 10.78 7.09 6.37
CA PRO A 34 11.43 6.48 7.51
C PRO A 34 10.53 6.37 8.73
N GLY A 35 10.46 5.17 9.29
CA GLY A 35 9.89 4.87 10.61
C GLY A 35 10.98 4.71 11.69
N PRO A 36 10.70 4.03 12.82
CA PRO A 36 9.38 3.64 13.30
C PRO A 36 8.59 4.84 13.88
N SER A 37 7.29 4.64 14.11
CA SER A 37 6.39 5.68 14.64
C SER A 37 6.40 6.95 13.78
N THR A 38 6.67 8.13 14.34
CA THR A 38 6.79 9.36 13.57
C THR A 38 7.95 9.33 12.60
N GLY A 39 9.06 8.65 12.94
CA GLY A 39 10.28 8.58 12.13
C GLY A 39 10.72 9.92 11.53
N MET A 40 11.06 9.95 10.24
CA MET A 40 11.44 11.18 9.50
C MET A 40 10.42 11.47 8.38
N PRO A 41 9.45 12.38 8.59
CA PRO A 41 8.36 12.61 7.64
C PRO A 41 8.76 13.11 6.25
N THR A 42 9.93 13.73 6.13
CA THR A 42 10.42 14.40 4.92
C THR A 42 11.56 13.66 4.23
N TRP A 43 11.88 12.45 4.69
CA TRP A 43 12.94 11.61 4.11
C TRP A 43 12.34 10.39 3.41
N SER A 44 13.11 9.77 2.53
CA SER A 44 12.73 8.54 1.85
C SER A 44 13.35 7.31 2.52
N GLU A 45 12.59 6.22 2.58
CA GLU A 45 13.02 4.88 2.98
C GLU A 45 12.13 3.85 2.26
N GLN A 46 12.63 2.62 2.12
CA GLN A 46 11.90 1.48 1.55
C GLN A 46 11.77 0.30 2.53
N GLY A 47 11.41 0.60 3.79
CA GLY A 47 11.39 -0.34 4.92
C GLY A 47 10.06 -1.07 5.15
N ASP A 48 8.96 -0.59 4.56
CA ASP A 48 7.61 -1.11 4.86
C ASP A 48 7.20 -2.31 4.00
N LEU A 49 8.06 -2.84 3.11
CA LEU A 49 7.70 -3.93 2.20
C LEU A 49 7.19 -5.18 2.93
N GLN A 50 7.93 -5.63 3.95
CA GLN A 50 7.54 -6.81 4.74
C GLN A 50 6.24 -6.55 5.51
N PHE A 51 6.04 -5.30 5.94
CA PHE A 51 4.81 -4.93 6.62
C PHE A 51 3.60 -4.93 5.67
N ALA A 52 3.74 -4.40 4.45
CA ALA A 52 2.69 -4.45 3.42
C ALA A 52 2.32 -5.90 3.02
N LEU A 53 3.30 -6.80 2.95
CA LEU A 53 3.07 -8.21 2.62
C LEU A 53 2.32 -8.97 3.72
N HIS A 54 2.55 -8.63 4.99
CA HIS A 54 2.03 -9.37 6.15
C HIS A 54 1.03 -8.55 6.99
N SER A 55 0.51 -7.44 6.46
CA SER A 55 -0.42 -6.59 7.18
C SER A 55 -1.78 -7.27 7.38
N GLY A 56 -2.30 -7.19 8.60
CA GLY A 56 -3.59 -7.77 8.97
C GLY A 56 -3.45 -9.12 9.68
N HIS A 57 -4.43 -9.45 10.50
CA HIS A 57 -4.46 -10.73 11.21
C HIS A 57 -5.19 -11.79 10.39
N GLY A 58 -4.76 -13.04 10.51
CA GLY A 58 -5.26 -14.15 9.72
C GLY A 58 -4.71 -14.17 8.28
N ASP A 59 -5.23 -15.08 7.47
CA ASP A 59 -4.76 -15.33 6.11
C ASP A 59 -5.81 -14.90 5.10
N PHE A 60 -5.43 -14.01 4.19
CA PHE A 60 -6.24 -13.57 3.07
C PHE A 60 -5.32 -13.14 1.93
N PRO A 61 -5.74 -13.29 0.66
CA PRO A 61 -4.96 -12.78 -0.45
C PRO A 61 -4.87 -11.25 -0.37
N ARG A 62 -3.72 -10.73 -0.77
CA ARG A 62 -3.51 -9.31 -1.04
C ARG A 62 -2.49 -9.19 -2.15
N ILE A 63 -2.62 -8.15 -2.96
CA ILE A 63 -1.68 -7.86 -4.05
C ILE A 63 -0.84 -6.66 -3.64
N VAL A 64 0.47 -6.74 -3.83
CA VAL A 64 1.39 -5.62 -3.59
C VAL A 64 2.10 -5.28 -4.90
N LEU A 65 1.98 -4.03 -5.32
CA LEU A 65 2.64 -3.47 -6.51
C LEU A 65 3.62 -2.38 -6.07
N ALA A 66 4.78 -2.27 -6.71
CA ALA A 66 5.78 -1.25 -6.41
C ALA A 66 6.10 -0.43 -7.65
N ALA A 67 5.97 0.90 -7.56
CA ALA A 67 6.35 1.80 -8.64
C ALA A 67 7.81 2.25 -8.50
N GLY A 68 8.59 2.16 -9.58
CA GLY A 68 9.97 2.64 -9.65
C GLY A 68 10.11 4.06 -10.19
N ASP A 69 9.14 4.53 -10.98
CA ASP A 69 9.11 5.88 -11.54
C ASP A 69 7.67 6.42 -11.72
N GLY A 70 7.54 7.67 -12.19
CA GLY A 70 6.25 8.35 -12.31
C GLY A 70 5.33 7.76 -13.38
N GLU A 71 5.90 7.20 -14.46
CA GLU A 71 5.14 6.53 -15.50
C GLU A 71 4.61 5.18 -15.00
N GLU A 72 5.46 4.42 -14.30
CA GLU A 72 5.06 3.21 -13.61
C GLU A 72 4.00 3.49 -12.55
N ALA A 73 4.11 4.55 -11.76
CA ALA A 73 3.10 4.91 -10.78
C ALA A 73 1.72 5.13 -11.43
N PHE A 74 1.68 5.83 -12.58
CA PHE A 74 0.44 6.02 -13.34
C PHE A 74 -0.11 4.70 -13.88
N ARG A 75 0.73 3.89 -14.54
CA ARG A 75 0.34 2.62 -15.14
C ARG A 75 -0.11 1.60 -14.09
N LEU A 76 0.67 1.44 -13.02
CA LEU A 76 0.40 0.51 -11.92
C LEU A 76 -0.80 0.94 -11.10
N THR A 77 -1.12 2.24 -11.02
CA THR A 77 -2.38 2.67 -10.41
C THR A 77 -3.58 2.13 -11.16
N LYS A 78 -3.60 2.26 -12.49
CA LYS A 78 -4.67 1.68 -13.33
C LYS A 78 -4.71 0.15 -13.17
N GLU A 79 -3.55 -0.50 -13.17
CA GLU A 79 -3.44 -1.93 -12.96
C GLU A 79 -3.96 -2.35 -11.57
N ALA A 80 -3.67 -1.58 -10.52
CA ALA A 80 -4.13 -1.84 -9.16
C ALA A 80 -5.66 -1.89 -9.07
N PHE A 81 -6.36 -0.93 -9.69
CA PHE A 81 -7.83 -0.96 -9.73
C PHE A 81 -8.35 -2.18 -10.49
N TYR A 82 -7.74 -2.51 -11.64
CA TYR A 82 -8.13 -3.70 -12.40
C TYR A 82 -7.93 -4.98 -11.59
N LEU A 83 -6.79 -5.13 -10.91
CA LEU A 83 -6.47 -6.29 -10.10
C LEU A 83 -7.38 -6.39 -8.87
N ALA A 84 -7.67 -5.26 -8.20
CA ALA A 84 -8.57 -5.22 -7.05
C ALA A 84 -9.96 -5.74 -7.43
N GLU A 85 -10.53 -5.25 -8.54
CA GLU A 85 -11.84 -5.68 -9.03
C GLU A 85 -11.82 -7.12 -9.53
N LYS A 86 -10.80 -7.51 -10.30
CA LYS A 86 -10.69 -8.86 -10.89
C LYS A 86 -10.58 -9.94 -9.83
N TYR A 87 -9.77 -9.72 -8.81
CA TYR A 87 -9.47 -10.71 -7.77
C TYR A 87 -10.25 -10.47 -6.48
N ARG A 88 -11.09 -9.43 -6.43
CA ARG A 88 -11.95 -9.09 -5.28
C ARG A 88 -11.15 -9.04 -3.97
N THR A 89 -10.00 -8.38 -4.00
CA THR A 89 -8.99 -8.41 -2.93
C THR A 89 -8.35 -7.04 -2.72
N PRO A 90 -7.80 -6.74 -1.52
CA PRO A 90 -7.02 -5.53 -1.30
C PRO A 90 -5.75 -5.49 -2.18
N VAL A 91 -5.50 -4.32 -2.78
CA VAL A 91 -4.25 -4.01 -3.50
C VAL A 91 -3.53 -2.88 -2.78
N ILE A 92 -2.25 -3.09 -2.48
CA ILE A 92 -1.36 -2.09 -1.89
C ILE A 92 -0.38 -1.64 -2.98
N LEU A 93 -0.46 -0.38 -3.38
CA LEU A 93 0.51 0.23 -4.28
C LEU A 93 1.57 0.95 -3.43
N ILE A 94 2.77 0.40 -3.36
CA ILE A 94 3.89 1.02 -2.66
C ILE A 94 4.63 2.00 -3.58
N THR A 95 4.98 3.14 -3.00
CA THR A 95 5.86 4.17 -3.56
C THR A 95 6.76 4.67 -2.42
N ASP A 96 7.71 5.52 -2.72
CA ASP A 96 8.53 6.17 -1.70
C ASP A 96 8.44 7.70 -1.79
N LYS A 97 9.02 8.35 -0.77
CA LYS A 97 8.99 9.81 -0.65
C LYS A 97 9.70 10.50 -1.81
N ASN A 98 10.79 9.93 -2.31
CA ASN A 98 11.53 10.52 -3.44
C ASN A 98 10.66 10.50 -4.69
N LEU A 99 10.03 9.37 -5.01
CA LEU A 99 9.16 9.28 -6.18
C LEU A 99 7.90 10.16 -6.04
N SER A 100 7.42 10.38 -4.83
CA SER A 100 6.22 11.18 -4.58
C SER A 100 6.44 12.70 -4.72
N GLU A 101 7.69 13.16 -4.71
CA GLU A 101 8.05 14.59 -4.70
C GLU A 101 8.81 15.06 -5.96
N ASN A 102 9.20 14.14 -6.85
CA ASN A 102 9.82 14.43 -8.15
C ASN A 102 8.79 14.47 -9.27
#